data_AF-A0A4R2PGM6-F1
#
_entry.id   AF-A0A4R2PGM6-F1
#
_cell.length_a   1.000
_cell.length_b   1.000
_cell.length_c   1.000
_cell.angle_alpha   90.00
_cell.angle_beta   90.00
_cell.angle_gamma   90.00
#
_symmetry.space_group_name_H-M   'P 1'
#
loop_
_entity.id
_entity.type
_entity.pdbx_description
1 polymer ?
#
loop_
_entity_poly.entity_id
_entity_poly.type
_entity_poly.pdbx_seq_one_letter_code
_entity_poly.pdbx_strand_id
1 'polypeptide(L)'
;MWNMILTERAARASIVAASLLTAACSPSADSAGAEQARRAAATPRAAAPSAASTATLPDAGASPVAAATAPSRIVSTADITLRGKPACDIRFAYAGRDTESLFWEEPCDAITARMLTREELTALGRWSRLDDYARRFVAALPGGRVLYVEGAASASVYPVGTGGSTYEVPVAD
;
A
#
# COMPACT_ATOMS: atom_id res chain seq x y z
N MET A 1 22.95 -49.66 20.98
CA MET A 1 24.23 -50.05 20.35
C MET A 1 24.16 -49.59 18.90
N TRP A 2 25.17 -48.85 18.43
CA TRP A 2 25.42 -48.31 17.07
C TRP A 2 25.49 -46.76 16.96
N ASN A 3 26.74 -46.32 17.12
CA ASN A 3 27.50 -45.34 16.36
C ASN A 3 27.16 -43.84 16.43
N MET A 4 27.87 -43.20 17.36
CA MET A 4 28.55 -41.91 17.19
C MET A 4 29.17 -41.76 15.79
N ILE A 5 28.87 -40.64 15.12
CA ILE A 5 29.76 -40.05 14.12
C ILE A 5 30.05 -38.64 14.59
N LEU A 6 31.26 -38.45 15.13
CA LEU A 6 31.91 -37.15 15.24
C LEU A 6 32.19 -36.63 13.84
N THR A 7 31.83 -35.38 13.57
CA THR A 7 32.53 -34.61 12.54
C THR A 7 32.76 -33.19 13.07
N GLU A 8 33.95 -32.99 13.60
CA GLU A 8 34.55 -31.68 13.84
C GLU A 8 34.62 -30.89 12.53
N ARG A 9 34.24 -29.61 12.55
CA ARG A 9 34.77 -28.64 11.60
C ARG A 9 35.31 -27.42 12.35
N ALA A 10 36.63 -27.37 12.31
CA ALA A 10 37.47 -26.30 12.81
C ALA A 10 37.20 -24.96 12.13
N ALA A 11 37.56 -23.93 12.90
CA ALA A 11 37.68 -22.51 12.60
C ALA A 11 38.09 -22.13 11.17
N ARG A 12 37.61 -20.96 10.74
CA ARG A 12 38.45 -19.90 10.15
C ARG A 12 37.77 -18.53 10.26
N ALA A 13 38.49 -17.61 10.89
CA ALA A 13 38.27 -16.18 10.89
C ALA A 13 38.52 -15.59 9.48
N SER A 14 37.84 -14.48 9.18
CA SER A 14 38.49 -13.18 8.91
C SER A 14 37.73 -12.31 7.91
N ILE A 15 37.39 -11.10 8.41
CA ILE A 15 37.56 -9.78 7.79
C ILE A 15 36.58 -9.40 6.65
N VAL A 16 36.24 -8.09 6.65
CA VAL A 16 35.62 -7.22 5.63
C VAL A 16 34.31 -6.64 6.18
N ALA A 17 34.08 -5.33 6.28
CA ALA A 17 34.88 -4.13 6.12
C ALA A 17 34.11 -3.00 6.82
N ALA A 18 34.82 -2.13 7.54
CA ALA A 18 34.28 -0.88 8.04
C ALA A 18 34.39 0.18 6.94
N SER A 19 33.27 0.69 6.45
CA SER A 19 33.23 1.88 5.59
C SER A 19 32.50 2.99 6.33
N LEU A 20 33.29 3.97 6.75
CA LEU A 20 32.88 5.22 7.37
C LEU A 20 32.18 6.15 6.35
N LEU A 21 31.31 6.98 6.92
CA LEU A 21 30.48 7.99 6.28
C LEU A 21 31.27 9.02 5.45
N THR A 22 30.65 9.51 4.37
CA THR A 22 30.72 10.93 3.99
C THR A 22 29.42 11.38 3.30
N ALA A 23 28.78 12.37 3.92
CA ALA A 23 27.72 13.19 3.37
C ALA A 23 28.27 14.15 2.28
N ALA A 24 27.49 14.40 1.24
CA ALA A 24 27.66 15.59 0.40
C ALA A 24 26.30 16.01 -0.19
N CYS A 25 25.90 17.23 0.18
CA CYS A 25 24.71 17.95 -0.25
C CYS A 25 24.70 18.23 -1.75
N SER A 26 23.51 18.20 -2.36
CA SER A 26 23.21 18.83 -3.64
C SER A 26 22.57 20.20 -3.41
N PRO A 27 22.99 21.23 -4.17
CA PRO A 27 22.08 22.30 -4.53
C PRO A 27 22.06 22.54 -6.05
N SER A 28 20.93 22.29 -6.68
CA SER A 28 20.59 22.80 -8.02
C SER A 28 19.18 23.37 -7.97
N ALA A 29 19.07 24.68 -7.79
CA ALA A 29 17.85 25.42 -8.09
C ALA A 29 18.27 26.85 -8.44
N ASP A 30 18.40 27.11 -9.73
CA ASP A 30 18.54 28.46 -10.24
C ASP A 30 17.70 28.59 -11.52
N SER A 31 17.20 29.81 -11.71
CA SER A 31 16.60 30.34 -12.93
C SER A 31 15.15 29.92 -13.28
N ALA A 32 14.20 30.73 -12.84
CA ALA A 32 13.03 31.08 -13.65
C ALA A 32 12.53 32.49 -13.32
N GLY A 33 13.37 33.49 -13.62
CA GLY A 33 12.92 34.86 -13.86
C GLY A 33 12.78 35.06 -15.35
N ALA A 34 11.55 35.26 -15.84
CA ALA A 34 11.28 35.83 -17.14
C ALA A 34 9.95 36.58 -17.09
N GLU A 35 10.09 37.81 -16.62
CA GLU A 35 9.12 38.89 -16.68
C GLU A 35 8.87 39.27 -18.16
N GLN A 36 7.59 39.26 -18.56
CA GLN A 36 6.95 40.38 -19.27
C GLN A 36 7.12 40.53 -20.80
N ALA A 37 6.02 40.27 -21.52
CA ALA A 37 5.73 40.89 -22.80
C ALA A 37 4.22 41.19 -22.97
N ARG A 38 3.87 42.46 -22.70
CA ARG A 38 2.98 43.40 -23.44
C ARG A 38 1.65 42.87 -24.02
N ARG A 39 0.48 43.28 -23.51
CA ARG A 39 -0.34 44.50 -23.82
C ARG A 39 -0.73 44.71 -25.30
N ALA A 40 -2.02 44.54 -25.62
CA ALA A 40 -2.87 45.30 -26.58
C ALA A 40 -4.20 44.51 -26.75
N ALA A 41 -5.41 45.02 -26.95
CA ALA A 41 -6.07 46.31 -26.85
C ALA A 41 -7.60 46.01 -26.96
N ALA A 42 -8.43 47.01 -26.67
CA ALA A 42 -9.88 47.03 -26.47
C ALA A 42 -10.80 46.52 -27.63
N THR A 43 -11.83 45.72 -27.26
CA THR A 43 -13.32 45.88 -27.39
C THR A 43 -14.00 46.23 -28.76
N PRO A 44 -15.35 46.08 -28.91
CA PRO A 44 -16.19 44.89 -29.14
C PRO A 44 -16.90 44.89 -30.53
N ARG A 45 -17.56 43.78 -30.93
CA ARG A 45 -18.69 43.85 -31.88
C ARG A 45 -19.67 42.68 -31.72
N ALA A 46 -20.92 43.01 -31.42
CA ALA A 46 -22.06 42.12 -31.40
C ALA A 46 -22.49 41.73 -32.83
N ALA A 47 -22.85 40.46 -33.02
CA ALA A 47 -23.81 39.99 -34.01
C ALA A 47 -24.31 38.60 -33.59
N ALA A 48 -25.60 38.50 -33.30
CA ALA A 48 -26.39 37.26 -33.30
C ALA A 48 -27.45 37.40 -34.42
N PRO A 49 -28.24 36.38 -34.79
CA PRO A 49 -28.13 34.93 -34.56
C PRO A 49 -28.24 34.13 -35.90
N SER A 50 -27.96 32.82 -35.91
CA SER A 50 -28.61 31.94 -36.90
C SER A 50 -28.72 30.48 -36.43
N ALA A 51 -30.00 30.09 -36.32
CA ALA A 51 -30.66 28.79 -36.30
C ALA A 51 -29.86 27.46 -36.24
N ALA A 52 -30.31 26.65 -35.27
CA ALA A 52 -30.66 25.23 -35.37
C ALA A 52 -29.53 24.21 -35.63
N SER A 53 -29.11 23.56 -34.54
CA SER A 53 -28.88 22.12 -34.53
C SER A 53 -29.39 21.54 -33.23
N THR A 54 -30.49 20.79 -33.33
CA THR A 54 -31.08 20.00 -32.28
C THR A 54 -30.10 18.90 -31.89
N ALA A 55 -29.24 19.17 -30.91
CA ALA A 55 -28.50 18.15 -30.20
C ALA A 55 -29.43 17.55 -29.15
N THR A 56 -29.94 16.35 -29.43
CA THR A 56 -30.58 15.49 -28.45
C THR A 56 -29.66 15.34 -27.24
N LEU A 57 -30.08 15.91 -26.10
CA LEU A 57 -29.46 15.64 -24.80
C LEU A 57 -29.60 14.14 -24.51
N PRO A 58 -28.52 13.40 -24.23
CA PRO A 58 -28.67 12.13 -23.55
C PRO A 58 -29.19 12.41 -22.13
N ASP A 59 -30.35 11.80 -21.86
CA ASP A 59 -30.87 11.37 -20.58
C ASP A 59 -30.05 11.83 -19.36
N ALA A 60 -30.56 12.84 -18.64
CA ALA A 60 -30.15 13.12 -17.27
C ALA A 60 -30.73 12.04 -16.33
N GLY A 61 -30.41 10.78 -16.61
CA GLY A 61 -30.79 9.61 -15.84
C GLY A 61 -29.60 9.06 -15.10
N ALA A 62 -29.18 9.75 -14.04
CA ALA A 62 -28.55 9.12 -12.88
C ALA A 62 -28.42 10.19 -11.79
N SER A 63 -29.43 10.27 -10.93
CA SER A 63 -29.16 10.63 -9.54
C SER A 63 -27.97 9.76 -9.07
N PRO A 64 -26.95 10.31 -8.39
CA PRO A 64 -25.92 9.48 -7.78
C PRO A 64 -26.61 8.73 -6.65
N VAL A 65 -27.17 7.56 -6.96
CA VAL A 65 -27.40 6.52 -5.97
C VAL A 65 -26.04 6.36 -5.32
N ALA A 66 -25.93 6.78 -4.05
CA ALA A 66 -24.71 6.74 -3.28
C ALA A 66 -24.03 5.40 -3.57
N ALA A 67 -22.89 5.45 -4.28
CA ALA A 67 -22.19 4.27 -4.70
C ALA A 67 -21.91 3.46 -3.44
N ALA A 68 -22.58 2.32 -3.31
CA ALA A 68 -22.39 1.43 -2.18
C ALA A 68 -20.89 1.19 -2.06
N THR A 69 -20.31 1.67 -0.98
CA THR A 69 -18.86 1.63 -0.79
C THR A 69 -18.46 0.15 -0.80
N ALA A 70 -17.67 -0.25 -1.80
CA ALA A 70 -17.26 -1.63 -1.95
C ALA A 70 -16.53 -2.09 -0.67
N PRO A 71 -16.77 -3.32 -0.18
CA PRO A 71 -16.17 -3.79 1.06
C PRO A 71 -14.66 -3.98 0.93
N SER A 72 -13.98 -3.99 2.07
CA SER A 72 -12.55 -4.35 2.16
C SER A 72 -12.33 -5.77 1.64
N ARG A 73 -11.37 -5.96 0.73
CA ARG A 73 -11.13 -7.22 0.05
C ARG A 73 -9.70 -7.36 -0.45
N ILE A 74 -9.25 -8.61 -0.60
CA ILE A 74 -8.09 -8.92 -1.43
C ILE A 74 -8.58 -8.94 -2.89
N VAL A 75 -7.88 -8.21 -3.73
CA VAL A 75 -8.18 -8.04 -5.17
C VAL A 75 -7.50 -9.13 -5.98
N SER A 76 -6.21 -9.38 -5.72
CA SER A 76 -5.44 -10.43 -6.38
C SER A 76 -4.19 -10.78 -5.57
N THR A 77 -3.65 -11.97 -5.84
CA THR A 77 -2.33 -12.42 -5.37
C THR A 77 -1.54 -12.94 -6.56
N ALA A 78 -0.24 -12.66 -6.62
CA ALA A 78 0.62 -13.13 -7.71
C ALA A 78 2.03 -13.44 -7.21
N ASP A 79 2.58 -14.59 -7.63
CA ASP A 79 3.99 -14.90 -7.41
C ASP A 79 4.88 -13.98 -8.25
N ILE A 80 5.86 -13.38 -7.60
CA ILE A 80 6.83 -12.48 -8.20
C ILE A 80 8.26 -12.84 -7.75
N THR A 81 9.25 -12.28 -8.44
CA THR A 81 10.64 -12.30 -7.97
C THR A 81 11.01 -10.92 -7.43
N LEU A 82 11.21 -10.82 -6.11
CA LEU A 82 11.67 -9.61 -5.44
C LEU A 82 13.15 -9.77 -5.08
N ARG A 83 14.02 -8.93 -5.65
CA ARG A 83 15.48 -8.95 -5.38
C ARG A 83 16.13 -10.34 -5.57
N GLY A 84 15.65 -11.10 -6.56
CA GLY A 84 16.16 -12.46 -6.86
C GLY A 84 15.60 -13.58 -5.98
N LYS A 85 14.64 -13.30 -5.10
CA LYS A 85 13.95 -14.29 -4.25
C LYS A 85 12.46 -14.39 -4.62
N PRO A 86 11.82 -15.56 -4.42
CA PRO A 86 10.37 -15.67 -4.56
C PRO A 86 9.67 -14.80 -3.52
N ALA A 87 8.59 -14.14 -3.94
CA ALA A 87 7.77 -13.28 -3.10
C ALA A 87 6.32 -13.28 -3.62
N CYS A 88 5.39 -12.86 -2.78
CA CYS A 88 3.99 -12.70 -3.15
C CYS A 88 3.62 -11.22 -3.22
N ASP A 89 3.07 -10.78 -4.35
CA ASP A 89 2.38 -9.49 -4.48
C ASP A 89 0.91 -9.66 -4.11
N ILE A 90 0.49 -8.99 -3.05
CA ILE A 90 -0.88 -8.97 -2.55
C ILE A 90 -1.49 -7.63 -2.91
N ARG A 91 -2.45 -7.62 -3.83
CA ARG A 91 -3.28 -6.46 -4.12
C ARG A 91 -4.52 -6.49 -3.24
N PHE A 92 -4.76 -5.42 -2.51
CA PHE A 92 -5.90 -5.32 -1.61
C PHE A 92 -6.52 -3.93 -1.64
N ALA A 93 -7.78 -3.81 -1.24
CA ALA A 93 -8.45 -2.52 -1.09
C ALA A 93 -9.22 -2.51 0.22
N TYR A 94 -9.11 -1.43 0.98
CA TYR A 94 -10.00 -1.13 2.09
C TYR A 94 -11.29 -0.50 1.59
N ALA A 95 -12.38 -0.64 2.34
CA ALA A 95 -13.65 -0.04 1.95
C ALA A 95 -13.51 1.47 1.77
N GLY A 96 -13.92 1.97 0.60
CA GLY A 96 -13.84 3.39 0.25
C GLY A 96 -12.44 3.91 -0.04
N ARG A 97 -11.47 3.02 -0.27
CA ARG A 97 -10.08 3.36 -0.57
C ARG A 97 -9.62 2.71 -1.87
N ASP A 98 -8.59 3.31 -2.46
CA ASP A 98 -7.93 2.77 -3.64
C ASP A 98 -7.22 1.44 -3.34
N THR A 99 -6.89 0.71 -4.40
CA THR A 99 -6.18 -0.56 -4.28
C THR A 99 -4.71 -0.30 -3.95
N GLU A 100 -4.20 -0.98 -2.92
CA GLU A 100 -2.83 -0.92 -2.38
C GLU A 100 -2.09 -2.26 -2.63
N SER A 101 -0.76 -2.22 -2.67
CA SER A 101 0.13 -3.39 -2.89
C SER A 101 0.89 -3.67 -1.62
N LEU A 102 1.05 -4.94 -1.32
CA LEU A 102 1.97 -5.42 -0.31
C LEU A 102 2.81 -6.55 -0.91
N PHE A 103 4.12 -6.49 -0.71
CA PHE A 103 5.03 -7.55 -1.11
C PHE A 103 5.49 -8.33 0.13
N TRP A 104 5.32 -9.65 0.11
CA TRP A 104 5.75 -10.54 1.17
C TRP A 104 6.86 -11.46 0.67
N GLU A 105 7.95 -11.63 1.44
CA GLU A 105 9.16 -12.35 1.01
C GLU A 105 9.05 -13.88 1.09
N GLU A 106 7.89 -14.43 0.74
CA GLU A 106 7.59 -15.85 0.56
C GLU A 106 6.63 -16.00 -0.64
N PRO A 107 6.64 -17.13 -1.38
CA PRO A 107 5.71 -17.33 -2.49
C PRO A 107 4.25 -17.37 -1.99
N CYS A 108 3.30 -17.10 -2.88
CA CYS A 108 1.90 -16.94 -2.52
C CYS A 108 1.26 -18.22 -1.96
N ASP A 109 1.76 -19.40 -2.31
CA ASP A 109 1.30 -20.70 -1.79
C ASP A 109 1.83 -21.01 -0.38
N ALA A 110 2.88 -20.32 0.07
CA ALA A 110 3.47 -20.46 1.40
C ALA A 110 2.84 -19.53 2.44
N ILE A 111 1.96 -18.60 2.02
CA ILE A 111 1.37 -17.60 2.91
C ILE A 111 -0.15 -17.70 2.97
N THR A 112 -0.71 -17.13 4.04
CA THR A 112 -2.14 -16.90 4.18
C THR A 112 -2.40 -15.39 4.29
N ALA A 113 -2.99 -14.80 3.25
CA ALA A 113 -3.46 -13.42 3.25
C ALA A 113 -4.99 -13.37 3.42
N ARG A 114 -5.50 -12.61 4.40
CA ARG A 114 -6.95 -12.52 4.68
C ARG A 114 -7.36 -11.12 5.14
N MET A 115 -8.61 -10.75 4.87
CA MET A 115 -9.27 -9.58 5.46
C MET A 115 -10.00 -9.99 6.74
N LEU A 116 -9.42 -9.71 7.89
CA LEU A 116 -9.92 -10.15 9.18
C LEU A 116 -10.63 -9.04 9.96
N THR A 117 -11.71 -9.39 10.65
CA THR A 117 -12.32 -8.52 11.66
C THR A 117 -11.57 -8.57 12.99
N ARG A 118 -11.95 -7.67 13.91
CA ARG A 118 -11.45 -7.69 15.29
C ARG A 118 -11.71 -9.04 15.97
N GLU A 119 -12.90 -9.61 15.78
CA GLU A 119 -13.31 -10.87 16.39
C GLU A 119 -12.47 -12.03 15.86
N GLU A 120 -12.21 -12.05 14.55
CA GLU A 120 -11.34 -13.04 13.91
C GLU A 120 -9.89 -12.91 14.41
N LEU A 121 -9.35 -11.68 14.49
CA LEU A 121 -8.03 -11.44 15.08
C LEU A 121 -7.94 -11.86 16.55
N THR A 122 -9.04 -11.70 17.30
CA THR A 122 -9.12 -12.12 18.70
C THR A 122 -9.14 -13.64 18.81
N ALA A 123 -9.90 -14.33 17.95
CA ALA A 123 -9.95 -15.78 17.89
C ALA A 123 -8.59 -16.41 17.54
N LEU A 124 -7.79 -15.73 16.72
CA LEU A 124 -6.40 -16.12 16.41
C LEU A 124 -5.39 -15.72 17.51
N GLY A 125 -5.81 -15.05 18.59
CA GLY A 125 -4.93 -14.52 19.63
C GLY A 125 -4.08 -13.32 19.20
N ARG A 126 -4.18 -12.87 17.94
CA ARG A 126 -3.38 -11.79 17.34
C ARG A 126 -3.80 -10.41 17.84
N TRP A 127 -5.08 -10.20 18.15
CA TRP A 127 -5.59 -8.90 18.65
C TRP A 127 -4.85 -8.41 19.91
N SER A 128 -4.50 -9.34 20.80
CA SER A 128 -3.79 -9.02 22.04
C SER A 128 -2.35 -8.54 21.82
N ARG A 129 -1.73 -8.92 20.69
CA ARG A 129 -0.37 -8.53 20.29
C ARG A 129 -0.29 -7.12 19.72
N LEU A 130 -1.40 -6.61 19.17
CA LEU A 130 -1.49 -5.22 18.73
C LEU A 130 -1.39 -4.28 19.94
N ASP A 131 -0.64 -3.19 19.79
CA ASP A 131 -0.63 -2.10 20.77
C ASP A 131 -1.92 -1.26 20.68
N ASP A 132 -2.13 -0.37 21.66
CA ASP A 132 -3.34 0.45 21.70
C ASP A 132 -3.44 1.42 20.50
N TYR A 133 -2.33 1.80 19.90
CA TYR A 133 -2.31 2.63 18.70
C TYR A 133 -2.88 1.86 17.51
N ALA A 134 -2.34 0.69 17.20
CA ALA A 134 -2.79 -0.19 16.12
C ALA A 134 -4.25 -0.63 16.31
N ARG A 135 -4.65 -1.00 17.53
CA ARG A 135 -6.05 -1.37 17.82
C ARG A 135 -7.03 -0.26 17.48
N ARG A 136 -6.68 1.01 17.76
CA ARG A 136 -7.53 2.17 17.40
C ARG A 136 -7.69 2.28 15.89
N PHE A 137 -6.63 2.09 15.11
CA PHE A 137 -6.71 2.18 13.66
C PHE A 137 -7.46 1.00 13.04
N VAL A 138 -7.27 -0.23 13.54
CA VAL A 138 -8.07 -1.37 13.08
C VAL A 138 -9.56 -1.14 13.36
N ALA A 139 -9.92 -0.63 14.53
CA ALA A 139 -11.31 -0.33 14.88
C ALA A 139 -11.90 0.83 14.04
N ALA A 140 -11.07 1.75 13.56
CA ALA A 140 -11.49 2.89 12.73
C ALA A 140 -11.58 2.56 11.24
N LEU A 141 -11.15 1.37 10.79
CA LEU A 141 -11.17 1.01 9.37
C LEU A 141 -12.62 0.89 8.86
N PRO A 142 -12.95 1.55 7.74
CA PRO A 142 -14.22 1.34 7.06
C PRO A 142 -14.42 -0.14 6.70
N GLY A 143 -15.60 -0.67 7.01
CA GLY A 143 -15.90 -2.09 6.82
C GLY A 143 -15.33 -3.04 7.89
N GLY A 144 -14.63 -2.51 8.91
CA GLY A 144 -14.24 -3.27 10.12
C GLY A 144 -13.30 -4.44 9.86
N ARG A 145 -12.57 -4.42 8.73
CA ARG A 145 -11.67 -5.48 8.30
C ARG A 145 -10.29 -4.90 8.02
N VAL A 146 -9.26 -5.60 8.50
CA VAL A 146 -7.85 -5.28 8.27
C VAL A 146 -7.16 -6.42 7.54
N LEU A 147 -6.20 -6.10 6.68
CA LEU A 147 -5.35 -7.10 6.06
C LEU A 147 -4.45 -7.75 7.11
N TYR A 148 -4.47 -9.07 7.12
CA TYR A 148 -3.60 -9.96 7.88
C TYR A 148 -2.84 -10.84 6.89
N VAL A 149 -1.53 -10.97 7.09
CA VAL A 149 -0.68 -11.88 6.32
C VAL A 149 0.12 -12.73 7.29
N GLU A 150 0.11 -14.04 7.09
CA GLU A 150 0.86 -15.02 7.87
C GLU A 150 1.70 -15.87 6.93
N GLY A 151 3.00 -15.92 7.18
CA GLY A 151 3.96 -16.78 6.51
C GLY A 151 4.37 -17.95 7.39
N ALA A 152 5.49 -18.59 7.04
CA ALA A 152 5.95 -19.79 7.75
C ALA A 152 6.44 -19.50 9.19
N ALA A 153 6.97 -18.31 9.43
CA ALA A 153 7.50 -17.91 10.74
C ALA A 153 6.77 -16.68 11.29
N SER A 154 6.57 -15.65 10.47
CA SER A 154 6.00 -14.39 10.92
C SER A 154 4.54 -14.21 10.53
N ALA A 155 3.86 -13.28 11.22
CA ALA A 155 2.56 -12.79 10.81
C ALA A 155 2.45 -11.30 11.12
N SER A 156 1.77 -10.55 10.25
CA SER A 156 1.61 -9.10 10.36
C SER A 156 0.18 -8.66 10.06
N VAL A 157 -0.23 -7.56 10.68
CA VAL A 157 -1.48 -6.84 10.42
C VAL A 157 -1.15 -5.48 9.82
N TYR A 158 -1.97 -5.02 8.88
CA TYR A 158 -1.68 -3.83 8.07
C TYR A 158 -2.72 -2.72 8.24
N PRO A 159 -2.84 -2.08 9.42
CA PRO A 159 -3.76 -0.96 9.62
C PRO A 159 -3.36 0.30 8.83
N VAL A 160 -4.30 1.24 8.72
CA VAL A 160 -4.09 2.56 8.13
C VAL A 160 -3.83 3.57 9.24
N GLY A 161 -2.66 4.20 9.28
CA GLY A 161 -2.29 5.17 10.31
C GLY A 161 -2.85 6.58 10.06
N THR A 162 -2.44 7.54 10.89
CA THR A 162 -2.89 8.95 10.81
C THR A 162 -2.58 9.61 9.47
N GLY A 163 -1.47 9.25 8.83
CA GLY A 163 -1.09 9.78 7.50
C GLY A 163 -1.89 9.19 6.34
N GLY A 164 -2.85 8.30 6.61
CA GLY A 164 -3.61 7.62 5.58
C GLY A 164 -2.85 6.51 4.86
N SER A 165 -1.58 6.25 5.20
CA SER A 165 -0.80 5.14 4.65
C SER A 165 -0.98 3.87 5.48
N THR A 166 -0.99 2.74 4.79
CA THR A 166 -0.90 1.42 5.42
C THR A 166 0.49 1.21 6.01
N TYR A 167 0.56 0.66 7.22
CA TYR A 167 1.83 0.33 7.88
C TYR A 167 1.79 -1.08 8.47
N GLU A 168 2.95 -1.68 8.68
CA GLU A 168 3.06 -3.04 9.17
C GLU A 168 3.10 -3.10 10.71
N VAL A 169 2.35 -4.03 11.30
CA VAL A 169 2.39 -4.37 12.72
C VAL A 169 2.62 -5.87 12.88
N PRO A 170 3.80 -6.31 13.36
CA PRO A 170 4.07 -7.73 13.59
C PRO A 170 3.21 -8.28 14.75
N VAL A 171 2.66 -9.48 14.56
CA VAL A 171 1.80 -10.18 15.51
C VAL A 171 2.20 -11.66 15.73
N ALA A 172 3.27 -12.12 15.06
CA ALA A 172 3.98 -13.38 15.29
C ALA A 172 5.42 -13.30 14.76
N ASP A 173 6.31 -14.14 15.32
CA ASP A 173 7.75 -14.26 14.99
C ASP A 173 8.09 -15.67 14.48
#